data_AF-A0A7R9W305-F1
#
_entry.id   AF-A0A7R9W305-F1
#
_cell.length_a   1.000
_cell.length_b   1.000
_cell.length_c   1.000
_cell.angle_alpha   90.00
_cell.angle_beta   90.00
_cell.angle_gamma   90.00
#
_symmetry.space_group_name_H-M   'P 1'
#
loop_
_entity.id
_entity.type
_entity.pdbx_description
1 polymer ?
#
loop_
_entity_poly.entity_id
_entity_poly.type
_entity_poly.pdbx_seq_one_letter_code
_entity_poly.pdbx_strand_id
1 'polypeptide(L)'
;DVLAVDGGLATLARTRYVQFQYHWQDAWETRSLRVLLLSMKDVGLTCYWRGSEGKLWRVTGCWQQFYKYHHWSYLVCANRILAPKLARRMEDTFLKTIGMKSVGE
;
A
#
# COMPACT_ATOMS: atom_id res chain seq x y z
N ASP A 1 -17.64 15.49 5.82
CA ASP A 1 -18.80 15.08 5.00
C ASP A 1 -18.64 13.59 4.65
N VAL A 2 -19.67 12.77 4.88
CA VAL A 2 -19.65 11.33 4.55
C VAL A 2 -19.55 11.10 3.04
N LEU A 3 -20.17 11.96 2.23
CA LEU A 3 -20.14 11.85 0.77
C LEU A 3 -18.72 12.03 0.21
N ALA A 4 -17.89 12.84 0.87
CA ALA A 4 -16.49 13.01 0.48
C ALA A 4 -15.66 11.74 0.74
N VAL A 5 -15.94 11.03 1.84
CA VAL A 5 -15.26 9.76 2.15
C VAL A 5 -15.68 8.68 1.16
N ASP A 6 -16.98 8.55 0.90
CA ASP A 6 -17.52 7.57 -0.04
C ASP A 6 -17.01 7.82 -1.47
N GLY A 7 -17.00 9.08 -1.92
CA GLY A 7 -16.43 9.47 -3.20
C GLY A 7 -14.94 9.12 -3.32
N GLY A 8 -14.18 9.31 -2.23
CA GLY A 8 -12.78 8.91 -2.15
C GLY A 8 -12.59 7.39 -2.29
N LEU A 9 -13.33 6.59 -1.52
CA LEU A 9 -13.28 5.13 -1.59
C LEU A 9 -13.71 4.61 -2.97
N ALA A 10 -14.76 5.18 -3.55
CA ALA A 10 -15.22 4.82 -4.89
C ALA A 10 -14.16 5.12 -5.96
N THR A 11 -13.42 6.22 -5.80
CA THR A 11 -12.31 6.57 -6.69
C THR A 11 -11.15 5.59 -6.54
N LEU A 12 -10.77 5.25 -5.31
CA LEU A 12 -9.71 4.26 -5.04
C LEU A 12 -10.07 2.88 -5.59
N ALA A 13 -11.32 2.45 -5.49
CA ALA A 13 -11.79 1.18 -6.04
C ALA A 13 -11.64 1.07 -7.56
N ARG A 14 -11.62 2.21 -8.28
CA ARG A 14 -11.39 2.31 -9.72
C ARG A 14 -9.95 2.65 -10.10
N THR A 15 -9.06 2.78 -9.12
CA THR A 15 -7.68 3.19 -9.31
C THR A 15 -6.79 1.97 -9.50
N ARG A 16 -5.96 1.96 -10.56
CA ARG A 16 -5.03 0.85 -10.86
C ARG A 16 -3.78 0.87 -9.97
N TYR A 17 -3.27 2.06 -9.69
CA TYR A 17 -2.07 2.29 -8.92
C TYR A 17 -2.19 3.61 -8.16
N VAL A 18 -1.77 3.62 -6.90
CA VAL A 18 -1.70 4.85 -6.10
C VAL A 18 -0.37 4.89 -5.36
N GLN A 19 0.19 6.08 -5.28
CA GLN A 19 1.38 6.37 -4.49
C GLN A 19 1.12 7.60 -3.63
N PHE A 20 1.52 7.55 -2.37
CA PHE A 20 1.40 8.68 -1.45
C PHE A 20 2.49 8.63 -0.38
N GLN A 21 2.74 9.78 0.23
CA GLN A 21 3.65 9.89 1.37
C GLN A 21 2.90 9.57 2.66
N TYR A 22 3.62 8.96 3.60
CA TYR A 22 3.22 8.82 4.99
C TYR A 22 4.31 9.47 5.84
N HIS A 23 3.94 10.35 6.76
CA HIS A 23 4.87 11.10 7.60
C HIS A 23 4.15 11.59 8.87
N TRP A 24 4.81 12.39 9.71
CA TRP A 24 4.21 12.90 10.96
C TRP A 24 3.53 14.26 10.82
N GLN A 25 3.67 14.94 9.68
CA GLN A 25 3.03 16.25 9.45
C GLN A 25 1.57 16.14 9.01
N ASP A 26 0.80 17.20 9.29
CA ASP A 26 -0.58 17.42 8.88
C ASP A 26 -1.55 16.31 9.31
N ALA A 27 -2.46 15.93 8.41
CA ALA A 27 -3.46 14.91 8.65
C ALA A 27 -2.86 13.60 9.13
N TRP A 28 -1.59 13.29 8.83
CA TRP A 28 -1.00 12.02 9.24
C TRP A 28 -0.75 11.92 10.74
N GLU A 29 -0.50 13.02 11.44
CA GLU A 29 -0.19 13.03 12.89
C GLU A 29 -1.19 12.23 13.72
N THR A 30 -2.47 12.29 13.34
CA THR A 30 -3.59 11.66 14.05
C THR A 30 -4.18 10.46 13.32
N ARG A 31 -3.74 10.16 12.09
CA ARG A 31 -4.33 9.10 11.27
C ARG A 31 -3.58 7.79 11.43
N SER A 32 -4.35 6.73 11.69
CA SER A 32 -3.81 5.38 11.79
C SER A 32 -3.52 4.80 10.40
N LEU A 33 -2.26 4.51 10.13
CA LEU A 33 -1.87 3.75 8.93
C LEU A 33 -2.57 2.38 8.86
N ARG A 34 -2.81 1.73 10.01
CA ARG A 34 -3.50 0.43 10.03
C ARG A 34 -4.90 0.52 9.45
N VAL A 35 -5.67 1.53 9.86
CA VAL A 35 -7.04 1.76 9.37
C VAL A 35 -7.00 2.04 7.87
N LEU A 36 -6.09 2.89 7.41
CA LEU A 36 -5.91 3.17 5.99
C LEU A 36 -5.60 1.90 5.19
N LEU A 37 -4.66 1.07 5.65
CA LEU A 37 -4.28 -0.16 4.95
C LEU A 37 -5.42 -1.19 4.89
N LEU A 38 -6.31 -1.21 5.88
CA LEU A 38 -7.54 -2.01 5.84
C LEU A 38 -8.48 -1.49 4.74
N SER A 39 -8.78 -0.19 4.72
CA SER A 39 -9.63 0.40 3.67
C SER A 39 -9.07 0.21 2.27
N MET A 40 -7.74 0.36 2.10
CA MET A 40 -7.06 0.10 0.83
C MET A 40 -7.20 -1.37 0.40
N LYS A 41 -7.04 -2.31 1.34
CA LYS A 41 -7.22 -3.75 1.07
C LYS A 41 -8.64 -4.05 0.59
N ASP A 42 -9.63 -3.46 1.24
CA ASP A 42 -11.06 -3.68 0.97
C ASP A 42 -11.44 -3.24 -0.45
N VAL A 43 -10.85 -2.14 -0.94
CA VAL A 43 -11.05 -1.67 -2.33
C VAL A 43 -10.15 -2.35 -3.37
N GLY A 44 -9.46 -3.43 -3.00
CA GLY A 44 -8.69 -4.25 -3.93
C GLY A 44 -7.20 -3.89 -4.06
N LEU A 45 -6.70 -2.91 -3.31
CA LEU A 45 -5.30 -2.49 -3.35
C LEU A 45 -4.42 -3.34 -2.43
N THR A 46 -3.25 -3.74 -2.91
CA THR A 46 -2.15 -4.27 -2.07
C THR A 46 -1.05 -3.22 -2.03
N CYS A 47 -0.67 -2.81 -0.83
CA CYS A 47 0.28 -1.73 -0.56
C CYS A 47 1.62 -2.25 -0.04
N TYR A 48 2.66 -1.51 -0.38
CA TYR A 48 4.05 -1.76 -0.03
C TYR A 48 4.73 -0.46 0.38
N TRP A 49 5.66 -0.53 1.32
CA TRP A 49 6.67 0.52 1.47
C TRP A 49 7.59 0.50 0.26
N ARG A 50 7.79 1.66 -0.35
CA ARG A 50 8.83 1.88 -1.34
C ARG A 50 10.16 2.09 -0.61
N GLY A 51 11.00 1.06 -0.63
CA GLY A 51 12.37 1.14 -0.15
C GLY A 51 13.33 1.69 -1.21
N SER A 52 14.59 1.81 -0.81
CA SER A 52 15.69 2.17 -1.73
C SER A 52 15.93 1.07 -2.77
N GLU A 53 16.56 1.43 -3.89
CA GLU A 53 17.01 0.47 -4.93
C GLU A 53 15.88 -0.39 -5.53
N GLY A 54 14.66 0.16 -5.58
CA GLY A 54 13.50 -0.56 -6.12
C GLY A 54 12.96 -1.67 -5.21
N LYS A 55 13.43 -1.78 -3.96
CA LYS A 55 12.93 -2.74 -2.98
C LYS A 55 11.51 -2.38 -2.55
N LEU A 56 10.68 -3.40 -2.37
CA LEU A 56 9.31 -3.25 -1.87
C LEU A 56 9.11 -4.09 -0.62
N TRP A 57 8.51 -3.51 0.42
CA TRP A 57 8.16 -4.23 1.65
C TRP A 57 6.65 -4.25 1.81
N ARG A 58 6.04 -5.43 1.69
CA ARG A 58 4.58 -5.55 1.76
C ARG A 58 4.06 -5.18 3.14
N VAL A 59 3.10 -4.25 3.17
CA VAL A 59 2.45 -3.81 4.42
C VAL A 59 1.01 -4.31 4.53
N THR A 60 0.33 -4.51 3.41
CA THR A 60 -1.02 -5.07 3.42
C THR A 60 -0.99 -6.51 3.96
N GLY A 61 -1.77 -6.76 5.01
CA GLY A 61 -1.85 -8.08 5.65
C GLY A 61 -0.66 -8.44 6.53
N CYS A 62 0.33 -7.55 6.71
CA CYS A 62 1.56 -7.81 7.46
C CYS A 62 1.83 -6.70 8.49
N TRP A 63 0.82 -6.34 9.30
CA TRP A 63 0.97 -5.24 10.27
C TRP A 63 2.01 -5.54 11.35
N GLN A 64 2.96 -4.64 11.54
CA GLN A 64 3.95 -4.67 12.61
C GLN A 64 3.75 -3.51 13.59
N GLN A 65 4.02 -3.73 14.88
CA GLN A 65 3.77 -2.71 15.90
C GLN A 65 4.55 -1.42 15.68
N PHE A 66 5.76 -1.48 15.12
CA PHE A 66 6.57 -0.30 14.84
C PHE A 66 6.06 0.54 13.65
N TYR A 67 5.13 0.04 12.84
CA TYR A 67 4.47 0.84 11.79
C TYR A 67 3.53 1.90 12.36
N LYS A 68 3.24 1.86 13.66
CA LYS A 68 2.50 2.93 14.35
C LYS A 68 3.27 4.25 14.40
N TYR A 69 4.60 4.22 14.27
CA TYR A 69 5.44 5.41 14.30
C TYR A 69 5.50 6.06 12.92
N HIS A 70 5.13 7.33 12.88
CA HIS A 70 5.15 8.14 11.68
C HIS A 70 6.57 8.51 11.31
N HIS A 71 7.00 8.06 10.13
CA HIS A 71 8.30 8.37 9.56
C HIS A 71 8.11 8.66 8.07
N TRP A 72 8.93 9.55 7.52
CA TRP A 72 8.81 9.92 6.13
C TRP A 72 9.06 8.71 5.24
N SER A 73 8.03 8.34 4.49
CA SER A 73 8.01 7.11 3.72
C SER A 73 7.02 7.23 2.58
N TYR A 74 7.17 6.37 1.59
CA TYR A 74 6.26 6.31 0.45
C TYR A 74 5.56 4.96 0.44
N LEU A 75 4.24 4.99 0.38
CA LEU A 75 3.41 3.83 0.09
C LEU A 75 3.11 3.80 -1.39
N VAL A 76 3.26 2.61 -1.96
CA VAL A 76 2.87 2.31 -3.34
C VAL A 76 1.91 1.14 -3.31
N CYS A 77 0.77 1.26 -3.99
CA CYS A 77 -0.25 0.23 -3.99
C CYS A 77 -0.72 -0.09 -5.41
N ALA A 78 -0.95 -1.37 -5.69
CA ALA A 78 -1.52 -1.81 -6.96
C ALA A 78 -2.82 -2.57 -6.74
N ASN A 79 -3.78 -2.36 -7.64
CA ASN A 79 -5.08 -3.01 -7.58
C ASN A 79 -4.99 -4.41 -8.17
N ARG A 80 -5.34 -5.42 -7.37
CA ARG A 80 -5.24 -6.84 -7.74
C ARG A 80 -6.13 -7.21 -8.92
N ILE A 81 -7.27 -6.53 -9.07
CA ILE A 81 -8.29 -6.82 -10.10
C ILE A 81 -8.06 -5.97 -11.34
N LEU A 82 -7.83 -4.66 -11.16
CA LEU A 82 -7.71 -3.72 -12.29
C LEU A 82 -6.32 -3.72 -12.95
N ALA A 83 -5.29 -4.15 -12.22
CA ALA A 83 -3.92 -4.16 -12.69
C ALA A 83 -3.18 -5.46 -12.29
N PRO A 84 -3.69 -6.66 -12.64
CA PRO A 84 -3.17 -7.93 -12.16
C PRO A 84 -1.70 -8.16 -12.54
N LYS A 85 -1.29 -7.74 -13.75
CA LYS A 85 0.12 -7.81 -14.18
C LYS A 85 1.04 -6.95 -13.33
N LEU A 86 0.61 -5.73 -12.96
CA LEU A 86 1.39 -4.84 -12.10
C LEU A 86 1.42 -5.37 -10.67
N ALA A 87 0.27 -5.78 -10.13
CA ALA A 87 0.16 -6.36 -8.81
C ALA A 87 1.08 -7.58 -8.65
N ARG A 88 1.13 -8.46 -9.66
CA ARG A 88 2.05 -9.60 -9.69
C ARG A 88 3.51 -9.15 -9.70
N ARG A 89 3.89 -8.22 -10.59
CA ARG A 89 5.28 -7.70 -10.63
C ARG A 89 5.71 -7.07 -9.31
N MET A 90 4.83 -6.33 -8.64
CA MET A 90 5.12 -5.73 -7.33
C MET A 90 5.29 -6.79 -6.25
N GLU A 91 4.46 -7.85 -6.26
CA GLU A 91 4.63 -8.99 -5.35
C GLU A 91 5.95 -9.73 -5.64
N ASP A 92 6.30 -9.97 -6.91
CA ASP A 92 7.57 -10.59 -7.29
C ASP A 92 8.77 -9.75 -6.79
N THR A 93 8.70 -8.42 -6.90
CA THR A 93 9.71 -7.52 -6.35
C THR A 93 9.80 -7.61 -4.82
N PHE A 94 8.66 -7.73 -4.13
CA PHE A 94 8.65 -7.97 -2.69
C PHE A 94 9.30 -9.30 -2.33
N LEU A 95 8.95 -10.39 -3.01
CA LEU A 95 9.56 -11.71 -2.80
C LEU A 95 11.08 -11.67 -2.99
N LYS A 96 11.54 -11.01 -4.07
CA LYS A 96 12.98 -10.74 -4.30
C LYS A 96 13.61 -9.93 -3.17
N THR A 97 12.91 -8.90 -2.67
CA THR A 97 13.38 -8.05 -1.56
C THR A 97 13.65 -8.86 -0.30
N ILE A 98 12.85 -9.88 -0.01
CA ILE A 98 13.02 -10.75 1.16
C ILE A 98 13.82 -12.04 0.87
N GLY A 99 14.47 -12.14 -0.29
CA GLY A 99 15.30 -13.29 -0.66
C GLY A 99 14.51 -14.56 -1.01
N MET A 100 13.21 -14.46 -1.26
CA MET A 100 12.38 -15.56 -1.74
C MET A 100 12.33 -15.60 -3.27
N LYS A 101 12.26 -16.82 -3.83
CA LYS A 101 12.01 -17.01 -5.27
C LYS A 101 10.56 -16.63 -5.60
N SER A 102 10.35 -15.95 -6.71
CA SER A 102 9.01 -15.66 -7.23
C SER A 102 8.29 -16.97 -7.59
N VAL A 103 6.99 -17.06 -7.30
CA VAL A 103 6.19 -18.22 -7.66
C VAL A 103 5.90 -18.18 -9.17
N GLY A 104 6.67 -18.93 -9.96
CA GLY A 104 6.43 -19.12 -11.40
C GLY A 104 7.65 -19.11 -12.33
N GLU A 105 8.87 -19.33 -11.82
CA GLU A 105 9.99 -19.83 -12.63
C GLU A 105 10.05 -21.36 -12.56
#